data_AF-A0A9E3UBT1-F1
#
_entry.id   AF-A0A9E3UBT1-F1
#
_cell.length_a   1.000
_cell.length_b   1.000
_cell.length_c   1.000
_cell.angle_alpha   90.00
_cell.angle_beta   90.00
_cell.angle_gamma   90.00
#
_symmetry.space_group_name_H-M   'P 1'
#
loop_
_entity.id
_entity.type
_entity.pdbx_description
1 polymer ?
#
loop_
_entity_poly.entity_id
_entity_poly.type
_entity_poly.pdbx_seq_one_letter_code
_entity_poly.pdbx_strand_id
1 'polypeptide(L)'
;MISRRGESRVFFPWERRRGLFGVLGRARVRLVAAAIVGLVVIVWIRAREERAAGVRATRATITQAYFAVSAYRADHAGACPKELGELVTGGYAQEAPIDAWGRPLRLTCPGRRDPQGFDLVSDGPDGEPFGLDRVE
;
A
#
# COMPACT_ATOMS: atom_id res chain seq x y z
N MET A 1 54.17 -62.54 -3.82
CA MET A 1 53.87 -61.12 -4.13
C MET A 1 52.36 -60.97 -4.28
N ILE A 2 51.77 -60.05 -3.51
CA ILE A 2 50.47 -59.39 -3.68
C ILE A 2 49.22 -60.30 -3.52
N SER A 3 48.75 -60.43 -2.28
CA SER A 3 47.35 -60.81 -2.01
C SER A 3 46.46 -59.60 -2.32
N ARG A 4 45.54 -59.73 -3.26
CA ARG A 4 44.47 -58.74 -3.46
C ARG A 4 43.56 -58.79 -2.24
N ARG A 5 43.69 -57.81 -1.33
CA ARG A 5 42.68 -57.55 -0.30
C ARG A 5 41.42 -57.10 -1.01
N GLY A 6 40.44 -58.01 -1.12
CA GLY A 6 39.07 -57.63 -1.44
C GLY A 6 38.56 -56.73 -0.32
N GLU A 7 38.27 -55.47 -0.64
CA GLU A 7 37.51 -54.59 0.24
C GLU A 7 36.18 -55.27 0.57
N SER A 8 36.04 -55.73 1.82
CA SER A 8 34.75 -56.10 2.39
C SER A 8 33.94 -54.83 2.56
N ARG A 9 33.14 -54.49 1.55
CA ARG A 9 32.10 -53.46 1.69
C ARG A 9 31.00 -54.02 2.58
N VAL A 10 31.17 -53.85 3.89
CA VAL A 10 30.13 -54.10 4.88
C VAL A 10 29.02 -53.08 4.62
N PHE A 11 28.01 -53.51 3.87
CA PHE A 11 26.80 -52.73 3.65
C PHE A 11 25.90 -52.87 4.87
N PHE A 12 25.75 -51.79 5.64
CA PHE A 12 24.89 -51.79 6.81
C PHE A 12 23.40 -51.71 6.41
N PRO A 13 22.51 -52.57 6.93
CA PRO A 13 21.11 -52.65 6.50
C PRO A 13 20.28 -51.38 6.67
N TRP A 14 20.68 -50.47 7.57
CA TRP A 14 19.98 -49.18 7.79
C TRP A 14 20.40 -48.09 6.80
N GLU A 15 21.51 -48.27 6.09
CA GLU A 15 22.08 -47.27 5.18
C GLU A 15 21.31 -47.20 3.83
N ARG A 16 20.45 -48.20 3.56
CA ARG A 16 19.46 -48.17 2.49
C ARG A 16 18.16 -47.45 2.84
N ARG A 17 18.02 -46.85 4.04
CA ARG A 17 16.84 -46.02 4.36
C ARG A 17 16.94 -44.60 3.79
N ARG A 18 17.31 -44.46 2.51
CA ARG A 18 16.69 -43.43 1.65
C ARG A 18 15.27 -43.89 1.30
N GLY A 19 14.48 -44.21 2.34
CA GLY A 19 13.16 -44.81 2.22
C GLY A 19 12.14 -43.79 1.71
N LEU A 20 11.07 -44.32 1.11
CA LEU A 20 9.90 -43.58 0.61
C LEU A 20 9.41 -42.48 1.58
N PHE A 21 9.57 -42.65 2.89
CA PHE A 21 9.29 -41.64 3.93
C PHE A 21 10.04 -40.31 3.73
N GLY A 22 11.29 -40.31 3.25
CA GLY A 22 12.03 -39.08 2.94
C GLY A 22 11.58 -38.39 1.64
N VAL A 23 10.91 -39.10 0.74
CA VAL A 23 10.31 -38.54 -0.49
C VAL A 23 8.91 -38.01 -0.19
N LEU A 24 8.11 -38.74 0.59
CA LEU A 24 6.81 -38.31 1.12
C LEU A 24 6.93 -37.06 2.01
N GLY A 25 7.94 -37.01 2.88
CA GLY A 25 8.24 -35.81 3.67
C GLY A 25 8.60 -34.61 2.80
N ARG A 26 9.46 -34.79 1.78
CA ARG A 26 9.83 -33.73 0.83
C ARG A 26 8.63 -33.26 -0.02
N ALA A 27 7.73 -34.15 -0.43
CA ALA A 27 6.53 -33.80 -1.18
C ALA A 27 5.55 -32.96 -0.34
N ARG A 28 5.30 -33.34 0.91
CA ARG A 28 4.44 -32.57 1.83
C ARG A 28 5.03 -31.20 2.15
N VAL A 29 6.34 -31.13 2.39
CA VAL A 29 7.05 -29.86 2.61
C VAL A 29 6.94 -28.94 1.39
N ARG A 30 7.06 -29.47 0.16
CA ARG A 30 6.89 -28.67 -1.07
C ARG A 30 5.48 -28.11 -1.22
N LEU A 31 4.44 -28.88 -0.89
CA LEU A 31 3.06 -28.41 -0.95
C LEU A 31 2.79 -27.29 0.07
N VAL A 32 3.27 -27.46 1.30
CA VAL A 32 3.15 -26.42 2.34
C VAL A 32 3.93 -25.17 1.94
N ALA A 33 5.16 -25.31 1.45
CA ALA A 33 5.95 -24.18 0.95
C ALA A 33 5.25 -23.46 -0.21
N ALA A 34 4.69 -24.19 -1.17
CA ALA A 34 3.94 -23.60 -2.27
C ALA A 34 2.68 -22.85 -1.79
N ALA A 35 1.96 -23.39 -0.80
CA ALA A 35 0.81 -22.72 -0.20
C ALA A 35 1.20 -21.41 0.51
N ILE A 36 2.30 -21.43 1.28
CA ILE A 36 2.82 -20.22 1.94
C ILE A 36 3.24 -19.18 0.91
N VAL A 37 3.97 -19.57 -0.13
CA VAL A 37 4.37 -18.66 -1.22
C VAL A 37 3.14 -18.08 -1.92
N GLY A 38 2.13 -18.90 -2.22
CA GLY A 38 0.87 -18.44 -2.81
C GLY A 38 0.17 -17.40 -1.93
N LEU A 39 0.11 -17.63 -0.62
CA LEU A 39 -0.49 -16.70 0.33
C LEU A 39 0.28 -15.38 0.41
N VAL A 40 1.61 -15.43 0.46
CA VAL A 40 2.48 -14.25 0.42
C VAL A 40 2.26 -13.43 -0.85
N VAL A 41 2.16 -14.10 -2.02
CA VAL A 41 1.90 -13.42 -3.30
C VAL A 41 0.53 -12.73 -3.29
N ILE A 42 -0.51 -13.39 -2.78
CA ILE A 42 -1.85 -12.79 -2.67
C ILE A 42 -1.83 -11.55 -1.78
N VAL A 43 -1.21 -11.62 -0.60
CA VAL A 43 -1.08 -10.47 0.31
C VAL A 43 -0.31 -9.33 -0.35
N TRP A 44 0.77 -9.64 -1.06
CA TRP A 44 1.56 -8.64 -1.78
C TRP A 44 0.76 -7.95 -2.90
N ILE A 45 -0.02 -8.70 -3.69
CA ILE A 45 -0.89 -8.14 -4.72
C ILE A 45 -1.95 -7.23 -4.11
N ARG A 46 -2.65 -7.69 -3.07
CA ARG A 46 -3.69 -6.88 -2.39
C ARG A 46 -3.11 -5.57 -1.84
N ALA A 47 -1.97 -5.63 -1.16
CA ALA A 47 -1.30 -4.45 -0.62
C ALA A 47 -0.93 -3.44 -1.72
N ARG A 48 -0.54 -3.92 -2.91
CA ARG A 48 -0.24 -3.06 -4.06
C ARG A 48 -1.50 -2.44 -4.67
N GLU A 49 -2.56 -3.23 -4.80
CA GLU A 49 -3.85 -2.77 -5.31
C GLU A 49 -4.49 -1.72 -4.40
N GLU A 50 -4.47 -1.94 -3.08
CA GLU A 50 -4.98 -0.99 -2.08
C GLU A 50 -4.28 0.36 -2.17
N ARG A 51 -2.94 0.38 -2.32
CA ARG A 51 -2.19 1.62 -2.52
C ARG A 51 -2.60 2.35 -3.79
N ALA A 52 -2.71 1.63 -4.90
CA ALA A 52 -3.10 2.23 -6.18
C ALA A 52 -4.55 2.74 -6.17
N ALA A 53 -5.45 2.01 -5.53
CA ALA A 53 -6.84 2.42 -5.33
C ALA A 53 -6.92 3.65 -4.42
N GLY A 54 -6.15 3.70 -3.34
CA GLY A 54 -6.10 4.82 -2.41
C GLY A 54 -5.67 6.13 -3.09
N VAL A 55 -4.64 6.09 -3.93
CA VAL A 55 -4.20 7.27 -4.71
C VAL A 55 -5.32 7.76 -5.65
N ARG A 56 -6.02 6.85 -6.33
CA ARG A 56 -7.12 7.23 -7.24
C ARG A 56 -8.30 7.84 -6.49
N ALA A 57 -8.70 7.25 -5.36
CA ALA A 57 -9.76 7.77 -4.51
C ALA A 57 -9.39 9.15 -3.93
N THR A 58 -8.14 9.33 -3.51
CA THR A 58 -7.63 10.61 -3.02
C THR A 58 -7.67 11.68 -4.11
N ARG A 59 -7.24 11.39 -5.34
CA ARG A 59 -7.35 12.33 -6.47
C ARG A 59 -8.79 12.73 -6.78
N ALA A 60 -9.73 11.78 -6.70
CA ALA A 60 -11.14 12.07 -6.88
C ALA A 60 -11.64 13.02 -5.76
N THR A 61 -11.23 12.77 -4.52
CA THR A 61 -11.60 13.61 -3.38
C THR A 61 -10.99 15.01 -3.47
N ILE A 62 -9.71 15.13 -3.87
CA ILE A 62 -9.06 16.42 -4.14
C ILE A 62 -9.84 17.21 -5.19
N THR A 63 -10.27 16.55 -6.27
CA THR A 63 -11.05 17.18 -7.35
C THR A 63 -12.39 17.71 -6.82
N GLN A 64 -13.10 16.93 -6.01
CA GLN A 64 -14.37 17.35 -5.39
C GLN A 64 -14.16 18.51 -4.40
N ALA A 65 -13.15 18.39 -3.54
CA ALA A 65 -12.76 19.40 -2.57
C ALA A 65 -12.35 20.72 -3.25
N TYR A 66 -11.68 20.64 -4.40
CA TYR A 66 -11.32 21.81 -5.19
C TYR A 66 -12.55 22.60 -5.61
N PHE A 67 -13.59 21.93 -6.12
CA PHE A 67 -14.83 22.60 -6.47
C PHE A 67 -15.53 23.21 -5.24
N ALA A 68 -15.59 22.50 -4.12
CA ALA A 68 -16.19 23.00 -2.88
C ALA A 68 -15.46 24.25 -2.35
N VAL A 69 -14.13 24.23 -2.29
CA VAL A 69 -13.32 25.38 -1.88
C VAL A 69 -13.46 26.53 -2.89
N SER A 70 -13.50 26.24 -4.18
CA SER A 70 -13.68 27.29 -5.20
C SER A 70 -15.03 28.01 -5.06
N ALA A 71 -16.10 27.27 -4.75
CA ALA A 71 -17.42 27.85 -4.48
C ALA A 71 -17.42 28.67 -3.20
N TYR A 72 -16.81 28.15 -2.12
CA TYR A 72 -16.64 28.91 -0.88
C TYR A 72 -15.92 30.23 -1.12
N ARG A 73 -14.80 30.20 -1.86
CA ARG A 73 -14.01 31.39 -2.18
C ARG A 73 -14.81 32.39 -3.02
N ALA A 74 -15.64 31.93 -3.94
CA ALA A 74 -16.48 32.81 -4.75
C ALA A 74 -17.44 33.64 -3.87
N ASP A 75 -18.00 33.02 -2.84
CA ASP A 75 -18.93 33.68 -1.92
C ASP A 75 -18.23 34.55 -0.85
N HIS A 76 -16.97 34.23 -0.53
CA HIS A 76 -16.19 34.87 0.55
C HIS A 76 -15.10 35.82 0.02
N ALA A 77 -15.33 36.49 -1.12
CA ALA A 77 -14.41 37.46 -1.71
C ALA A 77 -12.97 36.94 -1.92
N GLY A 78 -12.85 35.65 -2.27
CA GLY A 78 -11.58 34.97 -2.50
C GLY A 78 -10.90 34.41 -1.26
N ALA A 79 -11.47 34.60 -0.06
CA ALA A 79 -10.94 34.06 1.18
C ALA A 79 -11.08 32.54 1.25
N CYS A 80 -10.02 31.87 1.68
CA CYS A 80 -10.02 30.42 1.89
C CYS A 80 -10.62 30.07 3.28
N PRO A 81 -11.28 28.92 3.41
CA PRO A 81 -11.71 28.44 4.72
C PRO A 81 -10.49 28.16 5.60
N LYS A 82 -10.62 28.37 6.92
CA LYS A 82 -9.52 28.06 7.86
C LYS A 82 -9.36 26.56 8.04
N GLU A 83 -10.48 25.85 8.03
CA GLU A 83 -10.55 24.40 8.12
C GLU A 83 -11.51 23.84 7.07
N LEU A 84 -11.23 22.66 6.55
CA LEU A 84 -12.11 22.00 5.57
C LEU A 84 -13.48 21.63 6.14
N GLY A 85 -13.62 21.60 7.47
CA GLY A 85 -14.91 21.46 8.13
C GLY A 85 -15.85 22.65 7.89
N GLU A 86 -15.31 23.85 7.63
CA GLU A 86 -16.13 25.04 7.33
C GLU A 86 -16.92 24.87 6.03
N LEU A 87 -16.42 24.06 5.10
CA LEU A 87 -17.14 23.72 3.86
C LEU A 87 -18.44 22.96 4.14
N VAL A 88 -18.47 22.14 5.20
CA VAL A 88 -19.66 21.41 5.60
C VAL A 88 -20.66 22.34 6.27
N THR A 89 -20.20 23.19 7.19
CA THR A 89 -21.07 24.16 7.85
C THR A 89 -21.64 25.19 6.88
N GLY A 90 -20.87 25.56 5.85
CA GLY A 90 -21.30 26.47 4.78
C GLY A 90 -22.16 25.79 3.71
N GLY A 91 -22.34 24.47 3.75
CA GLY A 91 -23.15 23.73 2.79
C GLY A 91 -22.49 23.52 1.41
N TYR A 92 -21.19 23.75 1.29
CA TYR A 92 -20.42 23.53 0.05
C TYR A 92 -20.00 22.06 -0.13
N ALA A 93 -19.94 21.30 0.96
CA ALA A 93 -19.67 19.87 0.95
C ALA A 93 -20.63 19.17 1.93
N GLN A 94 -20.99 17.91 1.63
CA GLN A 94 -21.80 17.10 2.54
C GLN A 94 -20.97 16.59 3.72
N GLU A 95 -19.70 16.30 3.47
CA GLU A 95 -18.76 15.75 4.44
C GLU A 95 -17.39 16.44 4.27
N ALA A 96 -16.58 16.42 5.33
CA ALA A 96 -15.25 16.98 5.27
C ALA A 96 -14.38 16.12 4.33
N PRO A 97 -13.73 16.72 3.31
CA PRO A 97 -12.93 15.95 2.38
C PRO A 97 -11.70 15.35 3.06
N ILE A 98 -11.66 14.02 3.07
CA ILE A 98 -10.58 13.20 3.63
C ILE A 98 -9.90 12.37 2.54
N ASP A 99 -8.62 12.07 2.72
CA ASP A 99 -7.90 11.16 1.83
C ASP A 99 -8.27 9.68 2.07
N ALA A 100 -7.77 8.80 1.21
CA ALA A 100 -8.02 7.37 1.31
C ALA A 100 -7.39 6.70 2.55
N TRP A 101 -6.54 7.42 3.28
CA TRP A 101 -5.88 6.98 4.51
C TRP A 101 -6.52 7.58 5.77
N GLY A 102 -7.65 8.28 5.61
CA GLY A 102 -8.47 8.81 6.70
C GLY A 102 -7.98 10.15 7.27
N ARG A 103 -7.10 10.87 6.55
CA ARG A 103 -6.59 12.17 6.98
C ARG A 103 -7.26 13.31 6.22
N PRO A 104 -7.50 14.48 6.86
CA PRO A 104 -7.98 15.65 6.14
C PRO A 104 -6.94 16.14 5.13
N LEU A 105 -7.40 16.66 4.00
CA LEU A 105 -6.52 17.27 3.00
C LEU A 105 -5.87 18.55 3.56
N ARG A 106 -4.66 18.86 3.11
CA ARG A 106 -3.99 20.13 3.41
C ARG A 106 -4.37 21.17 2.38
N LEU A 107 -5.01 22.23 2.86
CA LEU A 107 -5.27 23.44 2.07
C LEU A 107 -4.15 24.45 2.29
N THR A 108 -3.51 24.88 1.20
CA THR A 108 -2.53 25.97 1.21
C THR A 108 -3.09 27.16 0.45
N CYS A 109 -3.18 28.31 1.13
CA CYS A 109 -3.74 29.54 0.57
C CYS A 109 -2.91 30.74 1.05
N PRO A 110 -2.31 31.56 0.16
CA PRO A 110 -2.31 31.42 -1.30
C PRO A 110 -1.61 30.14 -1.79
N GLY A 111 -2.03 29.64 -2.96
CA GLY A 111 -1.44 28.47 -3.58
C GLY A 111 0.04 28.67 -3.92
N ARG A 112 0.80 27.57 -3.95
CA ARG A 112 2.20 27.54 -4.40
C ARG A 112 2.30 27.70 -5.91
N ARG A 113 1.36 27.11 -6.67
CA ARG A 113 1.32 27.19 -8.13
C ARG A 113 0.69 28.49 -8.63
N ASP A 114 -0.35 28.96 -7.95
CA ASP A 114 -1.08 30.18 -8.28
C ASP A 114 -1.20 31.07 -7.03
N PRO A 115 -0.57 32.26 -7.04
CA PRO A 115 -0.66 33.22 -5.93
C PRO A 115 -2.07 33.75 -5.66
N GLN A 116 -2.99 33.67 -6.63
CA GLN A 116 -4.40 34.03 -6.46
C GLN A 116 -5.29 32.81 -6.22
N GLY A 117 -4.71 31.61 -6.29
CA GLY A 117 -5.36 30.33 -6.15
C GLY A 117 -5.17 29.71 -4.77
N PHE A 118 -5.40 28.41 -4.72
CA PHE A 118 -5.13 27.57 -3.56
C PHE A 118 -4.64 26.21 -4.06
N ASP A 119 -3.90 25.49 -3.22
CA ASP A 119 -3.49 24.12 -3.48
C ASP A 119 -4.09 23.19 -2.42
N LEU A 120 -4.55 22.03 -2.87
CA LEU A 120 -5.03 20.93 -2.02
C LEU A 120 -4.09 19.75 -2.20
N VAL A 121 -3.57 19.22 -1.09
CA VAL A 121 -2.59 18.13 -1.09
C VAL A 121 -2.93 17.13 0.00
N SER A 122 -2.82 15.84 -0.30
CA SER A 122 -2.79 14.76 0.70
C SER A 122 -1.35 14.38 1.01
N ASP A 123 -1.08 14.08 2.28
CA ASP A 123 0.22 13.59 2.75
C ASP A 123 0.53 12.16 2.28
N GLY A 124 -0.33 11.52 1.47
CA GLY A 124 -0.06 10.18 0.94
C GLY A 124 -0.30 9.07 1.96
N PRO A 125 0.21 7.85 1.76
CA PRO A 125 0.09 6.72 2.69
C PRO A 125 0.96 6.87 3.95
N ASP A 126 2.18 7.40 3.81
CA ASP A 126 3.14 7.60 4.91
C ASP A 126 2.68 8.69 5.89
N GLY A 127 1.94 9.69 5.39
CA GLY A 127 1.48 10.81 6.20
C GLY A 127 2.55 11.84 6.48
N GLU A 128 3.68 11.76 5.78
CA GLU A 128 4.74 12.73 5.94
C GLU A 128 4.40 13.97 5.13
N PRO A 129 4.24 15.14 5.78
CA PRO A 129 3.97 16.36 5.06
C PRO A 129 5.14 16.68 4.12
N PHE A 130 4.81 17.01 2.88
CA PHE A 130 5.76 17.28 1.80
C PHE A 130 6.62 16.07 1.36
N GLY A 131 6.26 14.85 1.76
CA GLY A 131 6.90 13.61 1.34
C GLY A 131 6.82 13.33 -0.16
N LEU A 132 7.52 12.28 -0.59
CA LEU A 132 7.53 11.83 -2.00
C LEU A 132 6.21 11.16 -2.41
N ASP A 133 5.48 10.60 -1.45
CA ASP A 133 4.22 9.90 -1.70
C ASP A 133 2.98 10.83 -1.67
N ARG A 134 3.20 12.15 -1.58
CA ARG A 134 2.11 13.13 -1.58
C ARG A 134 1.26 13.06 -2.85
N VAL A 135 -0.03 13.35 -2.70
CA VAL A 135 -0.99 13.39 -3.81
C VAL A 135 -1.55 14.80 -3.93
N GLU A 136 -1.42 15.40 -5.11
CA GLU A 136 -1.86 16.76 -5.46
C GLU A 136 -2.71 16.78 -6.74
#